data_AF-A0A7X4Y4R6-F1
#
_entry.id   AF-A0A7X4Y4R6-F1
#
_cell.length_a   1.000
_cell.length_b   1.000
_cell.length_c   1.000
_cell.angle_alpha   90.00
_cell.angle_beta   90.00
_cell.angle_gamma   90.00
#
_symmetry.space_group_name_H-M   'P 1'
#
loop_
_entity.id
_entity.type
_entity.pdbx_description
1 polymer ?
#
loop_
_entity_poly.entity_id
_entity_poly.type
_entity_poly.pdbx_seq_one_letter_code
_entity_poly.pdbx_strand_id
1 'polypeptide(L)'
;MTISTTLTIQNNSGCPIDGRGTPDYKDGTLSGSAPATSIAAGSSTTFKIEQKNSVSPGPEGTVTYKLETGNEQVPLSFYWDFASGPVHEEHYTATTNASLAPVVITQTDASGDHHATTYRVDFKPRAPHEWDLVWALSVGLINKQLHALRYYQLIPSSFTQAASGGAQLTVTAMGDPTVSVPDDQTTHLDVHLPFTTATLQYVESGATKTQDLSGTTVIVSLDLSQAQVTDPNTLAATSEAKQHIQGLQSLNYSVYRLFLDLAQPSLFRALQVVNASNQSVSLSQAAQSALQATLAGVGHMDVAYTTQAPGSPASIVPTFAKERTTRYSTNGNFSTLNVCMMSRGRKEPNWNSRFGFPAPLAATTNPDGTPAEARARLFLSQDTLGEGYLKPTVLPAILRASGIPGTISRLAPLMYQCVGSRNNSSKNDGRGEFVQVDNGFDQYVRGTETIVFTTQPNLTQTDRCTVAMNGQFQVNIEASQYPLDFIGLGLKDVLGKATYVQPWTGTITLAAGNGGKLVTSVSIVLGKAPAPDVDKTLDGWVFNALNKLFNWSSTSPQDEITQKAQDFANNLAATFQNNASMSLDIEDCVVLPTGSAHDYSQFVFNSEGAVQVDVSFPG
;
A
#
# COMPACT_ATOMS: atom_id res chain seq x y z
N MET A 1 31.25 40.16 22.44
CA MET A 1 30.46 39.76 21.25
C MET A 1 29.43 38.74 21.71
N THR A 2 28.21 38.79 21.20
CA THR A 2 27.18 37.78 21.46
C THR A 2 26.81 37.20 20.11
N ILE A 3 27.04 35.90 19.96
CA ILE A 3 26.61 35.14 18.78
C ILE A 3 25.26 34.53 19.14
N SER A 4 24.30 34.61 18.23
CA SER A 4 22.99 34.04 18.47
C SER A 4 22.44 33.37 17.23
N THR A 5 21.56 32.39 17.40
CA THR A 5 20.78 31.79 16.32
C THR A 5 19.31 31.71 16.72
N THR A 6 18.41 31.95 15.78
CA THR A 6 16.97 31.78 15.95
C THR A 6 16.49 30.60 15.10
N LEU A 7 15.94 29.57 15.73
CA LEU A 7 15.42 28.41 15.04
C LEU A 7 13.90 28.47 15.01
N THR A 8 13.31 28.35 13.83
CA THR A 8 11.87 28.21 13.65
C THR A 8 11.55 26.84 13.07
N ILE A 9 10.67 26.09 13.72
CA ILE A 9 10.13 24.82 13.21
C ILE A 9 8.66 25.06 12.86
N GLN A 10 8.34 25.00 11.57
CA GLN A 10 6.99 25.14 11.03
C GLN A 10 6.40 23.75 10.76
N ASN A 11 5.23 23.49 11.32
CA ASN A 11 4.52 22.23 11.14
C ASN A 11 3.46 22.35 10.04
N ASN A 12 3.81 21.96 8.82
CA ASN A 12 2.90 21.90 7.68
C ASN A 12 2.43 20.48 7.37
N SER A 13 2.65 19.54 8.28
CA SER A 13 2.37 18.12 8.07
C SER A 13 0.88 17.75 8.12
N GLY A 14 0.02 18.62 8.65
CA GLY A 14 -1.38 18.27 8.96
C GLY A 14 -1.56 17.38 10.19
N CYS A 15 -0.46 16.97 10.84
CA CYS A 15 -0.41 16.17 12.06
C CYS A 15 0.29 16.95 13.18
N PRO A 16 0.05 16.67 14.48
CA PRO A 16 0.82 17.29 15.55
C PRO A 16 2.28 16.77 15.58
N ILE A 17 3.22 17.66 15.89
CA ILE A 17 4.61 17.31 16.23
C ILE A 17 4.72 17.36 17.76
N ASP A 18 4.92 16.20 18.38
CA ASP A 18 4.87 16.01 19.83
C ASP A 18 6.16 15.35 20.36
N GLY A 19 6.14 15.00 21.65
CA GLY A 19 7.20 14.17 22.25
C GLY A 19 8.57 14.85 22.20
N ARG A 20 8.61 16.18 22.36
CA ARG A 20 9.86 16.95 22.38
C ARG A 20 10.84 16.30 23.36
N GLY A 21 11.98 15.84 22.85
CA GLY A 21 13.09 15.38 23.68
C GLY A 21 13.64 16.50 24.55
N THR A 22 14.53 16.17 25.48
CA THR A 22 15.30 17.20 26.18
C THR A 22 16.21 17.88 25.16
N PRO A 23 16.05 19.20 24.91
CA PRO A 23 16.95 19.90 24.00
C PRO A 23 18.38 19.85 24.56
N ASP A 24 19.33 19.51 23.71
CA ASP A 24 20.75 19.50 24.03
C ASP A 24 21.35 20.82 23.54
N TYR A 25 21.73 21.71 24.47
CA TYR A 25 22.39 22.99 24.17
C TYR A 25 23.87 22.86 24.57
N LYS A 26 24.65 22.10 23.79
CA LYS A 26 26.06 21.84 24.10
C LYS A 26 26.85 23.13 24.31
N ASP A 27 26.63 24.09 23.40
CA ASP A 27 27.23 25.42 23.47
C ASP A 27 26.15 26.50 23.34
N GLY A 28 26.19 27.48 24.23
CA GLY A 28 25.20 28.56 24.31
C GLY A 28 24.08 28.31 25.32
N THR A 29 23.23 29.31 25.47
CA THR A 29 22.11 29.33 26.41
C THR A 29 20.84 29.78 25.70
N LEU A 30 19.72 29.15 26.02
CA LEU A 30 18.41 29.57 25.55
C LEU A 30 18.14 31.02 25.99
N SER A 31 17.77 31.86 25.03
CA SER A 31 17.37 33.25 25.24
C SER A 31 15.88 33.39 24.93
N GLY A 32 15.09 33.69 25.95
CA GLY A 32 13.62 33.77 25.83
C GLY A 32 12.93 32.42 25.99
N SER A 33 11.93 32.16 25.15
CA SER A 33 11.05 30.98 25.27
C SER A 33 11.73 29.71 24.79
N ALA A 34 11.54 28.62 25.55
CA ALA A 34 11.99 27.30 25.14
C ALA A 34 11.19 26.81 23.91
N PRO A 35 11.77 25.94 23.07
CA PRO A 35 11.03 25.27 22.01
C PRO A 35 9.76 24.62 22.57
N ALA A 36 8.63 24.76 21.89
CA ALA A 36 7.36 24.23 22.38
C ALA A 36 7.42 22.71 22.57
N THR A 37 6.76 22.17 23.60
CA THR A 37 6.70 20.73 23.86
C THR A 37 5.84 19.98 22.83
N SER A 38 4.94 20.71 22.16
CA SER A 38 4.06 20.27 21.08
C SER A 38 3.90 21.40 20.07
N ILE A 39 3.84 21.08 18.78
CA ILE A 39 3.59 22.02 17.68
C ILE A 39 2.37 21.50 16.91
N ALA A 40 1.23 22.17 17.06
CA ALA A 40 0.01 21.82 16.34
C ALA A 40 0.18 21.95 14.80
N ALA A 41 -0.65 21.24 14.04
CA ALA A 41 -0.68 21.37 12.58
C ALA A 41 -1.01 22.82 12.16
N GLY A 42 -0.25 23.35 11.21
CA GLY A 42 -0.35 24.74 10.75
C GLY A 42 0.30 25.77 11.69
N SER A 43 0.91 25.33 12.80
CA SER A 43 1.59 26.19 13.76
C SER A 43 3.11 26.10 13.65
N SER A 44 3.82 26.99 14.34
CA SER A 44 5.28 26.97 14.44
C SER A 44 5.76 27.20 15.86
N THR A 45 6.96 26.73 16.17
CA THR A 45 7.71 27.17 17.36
C THR A 45 8.97 27.90 16.94
N THR A 46 9.31 28.96 17.64
CA THR A 46 10.53 29.74 17.42
C THR A 46 11.25 29.90 18.74
N PHE A 47 12.55 29.65 18.76
CA PHE A 47 13.40 29.80 19.94
C PHE A 47 14.77 30.35 19.55
N LYS A 48 15.39 31.09 20.47
CA LYS A 48 16.68 31.75 20.26
C LYS A 48 17.72 31.17 21.20
N ILE A 49 18.92 30.94 20.68
CA ILE A 49 20.07 30.48 21.46
C ILE A 49 21.15 31.54 21.35
N GLU A 50 21.72 31.92 22.49
CA GLU A 50 22.76 32.94 22.59
C GLU A 50 23.97 32.39 23.31
N GLN A 51 25.15 32.68 22.79
CA GLN A 51 26.41 32.42 23.47
C GLN A 51 27.18 33.72 23.67
N LYS A 52 27.53 33.98 24.93
CA LYS A 52 28.34 35.13 25.32
C LYS A 52 29.80 34.72 25.32
N ASN A 53 30.43 34.77 24.14
CA ASN A 53 31.88 34.62 24.06
C ASN A 53 32.45 35.44 22.89
N SER A 54 33.70 35.88 23.03
CA SER A 54 34.44 36.61 21.97
C SER A 54 35.26 35.68 21.07
N VAL A 55 35.24 34.36 21.34
CA VAL A 55 36.04 33.34 20.65
C VAL A 55 35.18 32.10 20.44
N SER A 56 35.34 31.48 19.27
CA SER A 56 34.83 30.15 18.90
C SER A 56 34.95 29.11 20.03
N PRO A 57 34.02 28.12 20.13
CA PRO A 57 32.90 27.83 19.22
C PRO A 57 31.67 28.73 19.46
N GLY A 58 30.80 28.83 18.43
CA GLY A 58 29.47 29.43 18.53
C GLY A 58 28.41 28.42 19.01
N PRO A 59 27.12 28.80 19.07
CA PRO A 59 26.08 27.94 19.65
C PRO A 59 25.93 26.59 18.95
N GLU A 60 25.99 25.48 19.68
CA GLU A 60 25.77 24.12 19.14
C GLU A 60 24.66 23.43 19.91
N GLY A 61 23.83 22.67 19.21
CA GLY A 61 22.92 21.76 19.88
C GLY A 61 21.94 21.04 18.98
N THR A 62 21.00 20.35 19.63
CA THR A 62 19.95 19.58 18.96
C THR A 62 18.64 19.68 19.71
N VAL A 63 17.53 19.73 18.97
CA VAL A 63 16.20 19.45 19.51
C VAL A 63 15.56 18.32 18.71
N THR A 64 14.93 17.38 19.43
CA THR A 64 14.26 16.24 18.82
C THR A 64 12.77 16.27 19.11
N TYR A 65 12.00 15.73 18.16
CA TYR A 65 10.55 15.62 18.21
C TYR A 65 10.10 14.30 17.60
N LYS A 66 8.80 14.01 17.68
CA LYS A 66 8.14 12.95 16.93
C LYS A 66 6.93 13.52 16.19
N LEU A 67 6.79 13.15 14.92
CA LEU A 67 5.57 13.38 14.17
C LEU A 67 4.63 12.19 14.35
N GLU A 68 3.43 12.43 14.88
CA GLU A 68 2.40 11.40 15.04
C GLU A 68 1.53 11.33 13.78
N THR A 69 1.89 10.47 12.83
CA THR A 69 1.13 10.29 11.56
C THR A 69 -0.16 9.46 11.74
N GLY A 70 -0.43 9.02 12.98
CA GLY A 70 -1.48 8.06 13.33
C GLY A 70 -1.02 6.61 13.15
N ASN A 71 -0.45 6.31 11.99
CA ASN A 71 0.07 4.98 11.67
C ASN A 71 1.41 4.70 12.34
N GLU A 72 2.31 5.69 12.35
CA GLU A 72 3.70 5.56 12.77
C GLU A 72 4.17 6.83 13.51
N GLN A 73 5.07 6.67 14.48
CA GLN A 73 5.81 7.78 15.10
C GLN A 73 7.09 8.01 14.33
N VAL A 74 7.19 9.15 13.64
CA VAL A 74 8.38 9.48 12.86
C VAL A 74 9.28 10.40 13.68
N PRO A 75 10.50 9.98 14.07
CA PRO A 75 11.41 10.85 14.79
C PRO A 75 11.91 11.97 13.88
N LEU A 76 11.99 13.16 14.45
CA LEU A 76 12.54 14.36 13.84
C LEU A 76 13.70 14.86 14.71
N SER A 77 14.80 15.27 14.08
CA SER A 77 15.96 15.85 14.76
C SER A 77 16.37 17.12 14.03
N PHE A 78 16.56 18.20 14.77
CA PHE A 78 16.99 19.49 14.25
C PHE A 78 18.29 19.89 14.96
N TYR A 79 19.38 19.85 14.21
CA TYR A 79 20.76 20.14 14.63
C TYR A 79 21.18 21.52 14.13
N TRP A 80 21.97 22.22 14.95
CA TRP A 80 22.66 23.44 14.55
C TRP A 80 24.06 23.46 15.15
N ASP A 81 25.01 24.01 14.42
CA ASP A 81 26.35 24.31 14.90
C ASP A 81 26.93 25.56 14.22
N PHE A 82 28.03 26.04 14.79
CA PHE A 82 28.81 27.15 14.27
C PHE A 82 30.27 26.71 14.18
N ALA A 83 30.80 26.63 12.96
CA ALA A 83 32.16 26.22 12.70
C ALA A 83 33.18 27.22 13.28
N SER A 84 34.30 26.68 13.77
CA SER A 84 35.42 27.49 14.26
C SER A 84 36.19 28.14 13.11
N GLY A 85 36.27 29.48 13.08
CA GLY A 85 37.07 30.20 12.09
C GLY A 85 36.70 31.68 11.98
N PRO A 86 37.45 32.49 11.21
CA PRO A 86 37.21 33.93 11.07
C PRO A 86 35.89 34.27 10.35
N VAL A 87 35.27 33.29 9.69
CA VAL A 87 34.02 33.44 8.93
C VAL A 87 32.80 32.96 9.72
N HIS A 88 33.00 32.19 10.81
CA HIS A 88 31.92 31.64 11.64
C HIS A 88 30.77 31.01 10.84
N GLU A 89 31.09 30.04 9.97
CA GLU A 89 30.08 29.40 9.13
C GLU A 89 29.04 28.65 9.98
N GLU A 90 27.78 28.87 9.66
CA GLU A 90 26.63 28.22 10.31
C GLU A 90 26.28 26.95 9.55
N HIS A 91 26.11 25.82 10.26
CA HIS A 91 25.47 24.65 9.69
C HIS A 91 24.18 24.31 10.43
N TYR A 92 23.17 24.04 9.61
CA TYR A 92 21.83 23.68 10.02
C TYR A 92 21.52 22.36 9.35
N THR A 93 21.14 21.36 10.13
CA THR A 93 20.80 20.05 9.59
C THR A 93 19.52 19.56 10.25
N ALA A 94 18.57 19.12 9.46
CA ALA A 94 17.43 18.40 9.98
C ALA A 94 17.41 16.99 9.42
N THR A 95 17.17 16.01 10.28
CA THR A 95 17.05 14.62 9.89
C THR A 95 15.74 14.04 10.39
N THR A 96 15.23 13.11 9.61
CA THR A 96 14.27 12.10 10.05
C THR A 96 14.95 10.75 9.87
N ASN A 97 14.44 9.67 10.48
CA ASN A 97 14.99 8.34 10.23
C ASN A 97 14.87 8.03 8.72
N ALA A 98 15.99 8.17 8.03
CA ALA A 98 16.06 8.17 6.57
C ALA A 98 15.97 6.75 6.02
N SER A 99 14.92 6.53 5.22
CA SER A 99 14.81 5.67 4.01
C SER A 99 13.35 5.38 3.67
N LEU A 100 12.43 5.47 4.65
CA LEU A 100 11.05 4.95 4.54
C LEU A 100 9.93 5.91 4.99
N ALA A 101 10.27 7.09 5.51
CA ALA A 101 9.29 7.98 6.13
C ALA A 101 8.64 8.94 5.11
N PRO A 102 7.31 9.08 5.10
CA PRO A 102 6.56 10.07 4.29
C PRO A 102 6.80 11.53 4.70
N VAL A 103 7.85 11.83 5.48
CA VAL A 103 8.10 13.16 6.04
C VAL A 103 9.26 13.80 5.30
N VAL A 104 9.06 15.04 4.87
CA VAL A 104 10.08 15.86 4.24
C VAL A 104 10.34 17.05 5.15
N ILE A 105 11.61 17.28 5.49
CA ILE A 105 12.02 18.50 6.18
C ILE A 105 12.77 19.36 5.16
N THR A 106 12.22 20.54 4.89
CA THR A 106 12.83 21.52 4.00
C THR A 106 13.39 22.65 4.84
N GLN A 107 14.69 22.91 4.73
CA GLN A 107 15.28 24.14 5.25
C GLN A 107 15.08 25.24 4.21
N THR A 108 14.49 26.37 4.59
CA THR A 108 14.14 27.43 3.63
C THR A 108 15.20 28.51 3.44
N ASP A 109 16.22 28.54 4.31
CA ASP A 109 17.28 29.56 4.30
C ASP A 109 18.65 28.94 3.94
N ALA A 110 19.42 29.60 3.07
CA ALA A 110 20.78 29.20 2.70
C ALA A 110 21.81 29.72 3.73
N SER A 111 22.86 28.94 4.01
CA SER A 111 23.92 29.34 4.93
C SER A 111 24.63 30.62 4.48
N GLY A 112 24.79 31.57 5.41
CA GLY A 112 25.50 32.83 5.20
C GLY A 112 24.80 34.02 5.86
N ASP A 113 25.45 34.59 6.88
CA ASP A 113 25.13 35.83 7.63
C ASP A 113 23.72 36.01 8.24
N HIS A 114 22.85 35.00 8.19
CA HIS A 114 21.52 35.07 8.76
C HIS A 114 21.42 34.10 9.92
N HIS A 115 21.71 34.63 11.12
CA HIS A 115 21.52 34.07 12.46
C HIS A 115 20.10 33.52 12.78
N ALA A 116 19.41 32.95 11.80
CA ALA A 116 18.13 32.33 11.88
C ALA A 116 17.95 31.30 10.77
N THR A 117 17.30 30.19 11.10
CA THR A 117 16.88 29.20 10.10
C THR A 117 15.44 28.78 10.35
N THR A 118 14.72 28.56 9.26
CA THR A 118 13.39 27.96 9.30
C THR A 118 13.40 26.56 8.72
N TYR A 119 12.95 25.59 9.51
CA TYR A 119 12.65 24.23 9.10
C TYR A 119 11.15 24.08 8.87
N ARG A 120 10.78 23.72 7.65
CA ARG A 120 9.41 23.35 7.29
C ARG A 120 9.28 21.84 7.29
N VAL A 121 8.40 21.30 8.13
CA VAL A 121 8.07 19.87 8.20
C VAL A 121 6.80 19.62 7.41
N ASP A 122 6.91 18.88 6.30
CA ASP A 122 5.79 18.44 5.47
C ASP A 122 5.60 16.92 5.60
N PHE A 123 4.36 16.45 5.47
CA PHE A 123 4.00 15.03 5.44
C PHE A 123 3.29 14.71 4.13
N LYS A 124 3.80 13.69 3.43
CA LYS A 124 3.32 13.18 2.14
C LYS A 124 2.67 11.83 2.38
N PRO A 125 1.37 11.79 2.73
CA PRO A 125 0.69 10.54 3.08
C PRO A 125 0.86 9.49 1.98
N ARG A 126 1.15 8.25 2.36
CA ARG A 126 1.20 7.11 1.44
C ARG A 126 -0.17 6.93 0.81
N ALA A 127 -0.25 6.77 -0.50
CA ALA A 127 -1.54 6.56 -1.15
C ALA A 127 -2.10 5.15 -0.87
N PRO A 128 -3.44 4.99 -0.71
CA PRO A 128 -4.46 6.04 -0.68
C PRO A 128 -4.65 6.65 0.74
N HIS A 129 -4.20 7.88 0.96
CA HIS A 129 -4.39 8.65 2.21
C HIS A 129 -4.06 7.89 3.53
N GLU A 130 -2.95 7.16 3.55
CA GLU A 130 -2.43 6.33 4.64
C GLU A 130 -3.20 5.02 4.91
N TRP A 131 -4.24 4.73 4.13
CA TRP A 131 -4.92 3.44 4.20
C TRP A 131 -4.16 2.37 3.43
N ASP A 132 -4.19 1.14 3.93
CA ASP A 132 -3.60 0.01 3.23
C ASP A 132 -4.47 -0.42 2.05
N LEU A 133 -5.79 -0.41 2.22
CA LEU A 133 -6.77 -0.65 1.18
C LEU A 133 -8.00 0.25 1.35
N VAL A 134 -8.63 0.63 0.25
CA VAL A 134 -9.91 1.35 0.27
C VAL A 134 -10.80 0.75 -0.80
N TRP A 135 -11.98 0.28 -0.39
CA TRP A 135 -13.01 -0.18 -1.32
C TRP A 135 -14.08 0.90 -1.46
N ALA A 136 -14.10 1.57 -2.60
CA ALA A 136 -15.06 2.61 -2.93
C ALA A 136 -16.23 2.01 -3.72
N LEU A 137 -17.41 1.98 -3.12
CA LEU A 137 -18.66 1.52 -3.72
C LEU A 137 -19.49 2.72 -4.17
N SER A 138 -19.83 2.81 -5.45
CA SER A 138 -20.76 3.86 -5.90
C SER A 138 -22.16 3.63 -5.31
N VAL A 139 -22.82 4.72 -4.92
CA VAL A 139 -24.22 4.73 -4.53
C VAL A 139 -25.11 4.16 -5.63
N GLY A 140 -24.81 4.44 -6.90
CA GLY A 140 -25.51 3.87 -8.05
C GLY A 140 -25.44 2.34 -8.09
N LEU A 141 -24.30 1.75 -7.75
CA LEU A 141 -24.16 0.29 -7.64
C LEU A 141 -24.96 -0.26 -6.45
N ILE A 142 -24.93 0.42 -5.30
CA ILE A 142 -25.74 0.04 -4.13
C ILE A 142 -27.23 0.07 -4.50
N ASN A 143 -27.69 1.10 -5.22
CA ASN A 143 -29.07 1.22 -5.68
C ASN A 143 -29.47 0.12 -6.67
N LYS A 144 -28.57 -0.28 -7.59
CA LYS A 144 -28.79 -1.46 -8.45
C LYS A 144 -28.95 -2.73 -7.62
N GLN A 145 -28.13 -2.92 -6.58
CA GLN A 145 -28.23 -4.10 -5.71
C GLN A 145 -29.54 -4.10 -4.89
N LEU A 146 -29.98 -2.95 -4.37
CA LEU A 146 -31.25 -2.83 -3.67
C LEU A 146 -32.44 -3.16 -4.58
N HIS A 147 -32.41 -2.70 -5.83
CA HIS A 147 -33.39 -3.10 -6.84
C HIS A 147 -33.39 -4.63 -7.07
N ALA A 148 -32.21 -5.24 -7.20
CA ALA A 148 -32.09 -6.68 -7.37
C ALA A 148 -32.63 -7.46 -6.16
N LEU A 149 -32.31 -7.05 -4.93
CA LEU A 149 -32.86 -7.67 -3.71
C LEU A 149 -34.39 -7.62 -3.68
N ARG A 150 -34.99 -6.51 -4.14
CA ARG A 150 -36.44 -6.40 -4.27
C ARG A 150 -36.99 -7.31 -5.37
N TYR A 151 -36.34 -7.37 -6.54
CA TYR A 151 -36.71 -8.27 -7.64
C TYR A 151 -36.74 -9.74 -7.19
N TYR A 152 -35.76 -10.15 -6.39
CA TYR A 152 -35.69 -11.49 -5.78
C TYR A 152 -36.55 -11.65 -4.51
N GLN A 153 -37.40 -10.67 -4.18
CA GLN A 153 -38.31 -10.68 -3.02
C GLN A 153 -37.61 -10.83 -1.66
N LEU A 154 -36.35 -10.39 -1.57
CA LEU A 154 -35.55 -10.36 -0.34
C LEU A 154 -35.81 -9.09 0.49
N ILE A 155 -36.43 -8.07 -0.11
CA ILE A 155 -36.96 -6.88 0.56
C ILE A 155 -38.49 -6.85 0.33
N PRO A 156 -39.31 -6.60 1.37
CA PRO A 156 -40.77 -6.62 1.23
C PRO A 156 -41.27 -5.53 0.27
N SER A 157 -42.10 -5.90 -0.70
CA SER A 157 -42.82 -4.94 -1.57
C SER A 157 -44.04 -4.30 -0.89
N SER A 158 -44.47 -4.87 0.24
CA SER A 158 -45.60 -4.47 1.08
C SER A 158 -45.40 -5.03 2.47
N PHE A 159 -45.84 -4.30 3.50
CA PHE A 159 -45.78 -4.77 4.89
C PHE A 159 -46.82 -4.03 5.74
N THR A 160 -47.14 -4.61 6.89
CA THR A 160 -47.93 -3.95 7.93
C THR A 160 -47.18 -4.10 9.24
N GLN A 161 -46.81 -2.98 9.86
CA GLN A 161 -46.07 -2.98 11.10
C GLN A 161 -46.82 -2.19 12.18
N ALA A 162 -47.09 -2.85 13.30
CA ALA A 162 -47.62 -2.20 14.49
C ALA A 162 -46.47 -1.84 15.45
N ALA A 163 -46.64 -0.73 16.15
CA ALA A 163 -45.76 -0.29 17.24
C ALA A 163 -46.58 -0.05 18.52
N SER A 164 -45.88 0.17 19.64
CA SER A 164 -46.52 0.49 20.92
C SER A 164 -47.36 1.77 20.83
N GLY A 165 -48.39 1.88 21.67
CA GLY A 165 -49.26 3.06 21.70
C GLY A 165 -50.31 3.13 20.59
N GLY A 166 -50.59 2.03 19.88
CA GLY A 166 -51.65 1.96 18.86
C GLY A 166 -51.26 2.51 17.49
N ALA A 167 -49.95 2.73 17.25
CA ALA A 167 -49.45 3.13 15.95
C ALA A 167 -49.34 1.92 15.00
N GLN A 168 -49.72 2.11 13.73
CA GLN A 168 -49.60 1.09 12.69
C GLN A 168 -49.30 1.72 11.34
N LEU A 169 -48.24 1.27 10.68
CA LEU A 169 -47.93 1.62 9.30
C LEU A 169 -48.33 0.46 8.40
N THR A 170 -49.21 0.73 7.44
CA THR A 170 -49.64 -0.24 6.43
C THR A 170 -49.17 0.25 5.07
N VAL A 171 -48.19 -0.43 4.48
CA VAL A 171 -47.69 -0.17 3.12
C VAL A 171 -48.17 -1.31 2.23
N THR A 172 -49.11 -1.03 1.34
CA THR A 172 -49.65 -2.04 0.42
C THR A 172 -48.87 -2.11 -0.89
N ALA A 173 -48.17 -1.03 -1.25
CA ALA A 173 -47.22 -1.01 -2.35
C ALA A 173 -46.10 -0.01 -2.08
N MET A 174 -44.86 -0.49 -2.13
CA MET A 174 -43.63 0.32 -2.08
C MET A 174 -43.00 0.39 -3.48
N GLY A 175 -42.19 1.40 -3.78
CA GLY A 175 -41.28 1.42 -4.93
C GLY A 175 -39.92 0.81 -4.58
N ASP A 176 -38.91 1.01 -5.44
CA ASP A 176 -37.56 0.52 -5.15
C ASP A 176 -36.91 1.39 -4.08
N PRO A 177 -36.41 0.81 -2.98
CA PRO A 177 -35.63 1.58 -2.03
C PRO A 177 -34.33 2.03 -2.69
N THR A 178 -33.94 3.27 -2.43
CA THR A 178 -32.65 3.82 -2.88
C THR A 178 -31.92 4.46 -1.73
N VAL A 179 -30.62 4.67 -1.90
CA VAL A 179 -29.78 5.38 -0.95
C VAL A 179 -29.09 6.55 -1.61
N SER A 180 -28.72 7.54 -0.80
CA SER A 180 -27.87 8.66 -1.18
C SER A 180 -26.88 8.98 -0.09
N VAL A 181 -25.76 9.60 -0.47
CA VAL A 181 -24.78 10.16 0.46
C VAL A 181 -25.19 11.60 0.81
N PRO A 182 -25.63 11.87 2.05
CA PRO A 182 -26.04 13.21 2.45
C PRO A 182 -24.84 14.15 2.60
N ASP A 183 -23.75 13.66 3.20
CA ASP A 183 -22.60 14.46 3.61
C ASP A 183 -21.29 13.72 3.35
N ASP A 184 -20.20 14.49 3.24
CA ASP A 184 -18.85 13.97 3.02
C ASP A 184 -18.21 13.49 4.33
N GLN A 185 -17.47 12.39 4.29
CA GLN A 185 -16.72 11.81 5.41
C GLN A 185 -17.58 11.44 6.64
N THR A 186 -18.82 11.04 6.42
CA THR A 186 -19.74 10.58 7.47
C THR A 186 -19.90 9.06 7.44
N THR A 187 -20.64 8.51 8.41
CA THR A 187 -20.95 7.08 8.57
C THR A 187 -22.39 6.73 8.21
N HIS A 188 -23.17 7.70 7.74
CA HIS A 188 -24.60 7.53 7.53
C HIS A 188 -24.99 7.73 6.07
N LEU A 189 -26.07 7.06 5.68
CA LEU A 189 -26.70 7.17 4.39
C LEU A 189 -28.14 7.62 4.58
N ASP A 190 -28.66 8.33 3.58
CA ASP A 190 -30.08 8.61 3.48
C ASP A 190 -30.74 7.48 2.70
N VAL A 191 -31.67 6.78 3.34
CA VAL A 191 -32.46 5.70 2.76
C VAL A 191 -33.81 6.25 2.34
N HIS A 192 -34.13 6.14 1.06
CA HIS A 192 -35.36 6.61 0.44
C HIS A 192 -36.29 5.42 0.25
N LEU A 193 -37.42 5.46 0.96
CA LEU A 193 -38.48 4.46 0.92
C LEU A 193 -39.70 5.07 0.20
N PRO A 194 -39.83 4.87 -1.13
CA PRO A 194 -40.96 5.40 -1.88
C PRO A 194 -42.23 4.59 -1.59
N PHE A 195 -43.24 5.22 -1.03
CA PHE A 195 -44.53 4.61 -0.74
C PHE A 195 -45.52 4.92 -1.86
N THR A 196 -45.79 3.93 -2.72
CA THR A 196 -46.84 4.05 -3.75
C THR A 196 -48.21 4.14 -3.08
N THR A 197 -48.48 3.24 -2.15
CA THR A 197 -49.72 3.21 -1.36
C THR A 197 -49.41 2.87 0.10
N ALA A 198 -49.66 3.83 1.00
CA ALA A 198 -49.36 3.66 2.42
C ALA A 198 -50.28 4.50 3.32
N THR A 199 -50.62 3.96 4.49
CA THR A 199 -51.40 4.64 5.53
C THR A 199 -50.73 4.46 6.89
N LEU A 200 -50.60 5.55 7.65
CA LEU A 200 -50.11 5.54 9.02
C LEU A 200 -51.26 5.83 9.98
N GLN A 201 -51.54 4.90 10.88
CA GLN A 201 -52.42 5.09 12.03
C GLN A 201 -51.58 5.48 13.25
N TYR A 202 -52.04 6.45 14.02
CA TYR A 202 -51.36 6.94 15.23
C TYR A 202 -52.36 7.53 16.22
N VAL A 203 -51.97 7.63 17.49
CA VAL A 203 -52.81 8.24 18.54
C VAL A 203 -52.29 9.64 18.85
N GLU A 204 -53.16 10.63 18.78
CA GLU A 204 -52.86 12.01 19.15
C GLU A 204 -54.00 12.54 20.03
N SER A 205 -53.65 13.05 21.21
CA SER A 205 -54.64 13.54 22.20
C SER A 205 -55.71 12.50 22.59
N GLY A 206 -55.36 11.21 22.59
CA GLY A 206 -56.25 10.10 22.97
C GLY A 206 -57.18 9.60 21.87
N ALA A 207 -57.13 10.17 20.66
CA ALA A 207 -57.90 9.72 19.51
C ALA A 207 -57.00 9.07 18.45
N THR A 208 -57.45 7.97 17.86
CA THR A 208 -56.79 7.34 16.70
C THR A 208 -57.03 8.20 15.45
N LYS A 209 -55.94 8.61 14.82
CA LYS A 209 -55.91 9.31 13.54
C LYS A 209 -55.28 8.44 12.47
N THR A 210 -55.65 8.69 11.21
CA THR A 210 -55.04 8.05 10.04
C THR A 210 -54.48 9.13 9.13
N GLN A 211 -53.22 9.00 8.76
CA GLN A 211 -52.52 9.85 7.81
C GLN A 211 -52.26 9.04 6.53
N ASP A 212 -52.68 9.57 5.39
CA ASP A 212 -52.30 9.02 4.09
C ASP A 212 -50.86 9.43 3.77
N LEU A 213 -50.04 8.45 3.38
CA LEU A 213 -48.65 8.60 2.96
C LEU A 213 -48.45 8.08 1.52
N SER A 214 -49.53 7.81 0.78
CA SER A 214 -49.47 7.36 -0.60
C SER A 214 -48.86 8.42 -1.51
N GLY A 215 -47.98 8.01 -2.43
CA GLY A 215 -47.26 8.91 -3.33
C GLY A 215 -46.16 9.75 -2.66
N THR A 216 -45.76 9.41 -1.42
CA THR A 216 -44.66 10.07 -0.70
C THR A 216 -43.41 9.20 -0.68
N THR A 217 -42.25 9.80 -0.43
CA THR A 217 -41.01 9.10 -0.12
C THR A 217 -40.61 9.43 1.31
N VAL A 218 -40.41 8.40 2.13
CA VAL A 218 -39.86 8.56 3.47
C VAL A 218 -38.34 8.45 3.37
N ILE A 219 -37.65 9.50 3.77
CA ILE A 219 -36.19 9.58 3.81
C ILE A 219 -35.76 9.41 5.26
N VAL A 220 -35.03 8.32 5.53
CA VAL A 220 -34.45 8.05 6.85
C VAL A 220 -32.95 8.21 6.73
N SER A 221 -32.37 9.11 7.53
CA SER A 221 -30.92 9.23 7.64
C SER A 221 -30.46 8.32 8.78
N LEU A 222 -29.62 7.32 8.49
CA LEU A 222 -29.17 6.34 9.51
C LEU A 222 -27.70 5.95 9.38
N ASP A 223 -27.08 5.74 10.55
CA ASP A 223 -25.73 5.18 10.63
C ASP A 223 -25.71 3.72 10.17
N LEU A 224 -24.64 3.37 9.45
CA LEU A 224 -24.40 1.99 9.03
C LEU A 224 -24.11 1.11 10.25
N SER A 225 -24.66 -0.11 10.22
CA SER A 225 -24.40 -1.15 11.21
C SER A 225 -23.47 -2.21 10.66
N GLN A 226 -22.68 -2.80 11.55
CA GLN A 226 -21.79 -3.91 11.23
C GLN A 226 -22.07 -5.10 12.16
N ALA A 227 -22.09 -6.30 11.60
CA ALA A 227 -22.20 -7.53 12.36
C ALA A 227 -21.36 -8.64 11.73
N GLN A 228 -20.76 -9.50 12.54
CA GLN A 228 -20.06 -10.68 12.02
C GLN A 228 -21.09 -11.70 11.50
N VAL A 229 -20.84 -12.22 10.30
CA VAL A 229 -21.59 -13.34 9.75
C VAL A 229 -21.12 -14.61 10.45
N THR A 230 -22.02 -15.30 11.13
CA THR A 230 -21.76 -16.59 11.79
C THR A 230 -22.33 -17.77 11.00
N ASP A 231 -23.48 -17.58 10.35
CA ASP A 231 -24.08 -18.55 9.43
C ASP A 231 -24.54 -17.85 8.13
N PRO A 232 -23.85 -18.07 6.99
CA PRO A 232 -24.20 -17.47 5.70
C PRO A 232 -25.62 -17.81 5.22
N ASN A 233 -26.21 -18.93 5.67
CA ASN A 233 -27.54 -19.33 5.22
C ASN A 233 -28.64 -18.37 5.69
N THR A 234 -28.39 -17.65 6.79
CA THR A 234 -29.30 -16.66 7.38
C THR A 234 -29.33 -15.32 6.64
N LEU A 235 -28.42 -15.10 5.69
CA LEU A 235 -28.33 -13.84 4.95
C LEU A 235 -29.45 -13.68 3.93
N ALA A 236 -29.91 -12.44 3.73
CA ALA A 236 -30.83 -12.07 2.65
C ALA A 236 -30.04 -11.86 1.34
N ALA A 237 -29.44 -12.92 0.83
CA ALA A 237 -28.57 -12.92 -0.35
C ALA A 237 -28.83 -14.12 -1.26
N THR A 238 -28.34 -14.07 -2.49
CA THR A 238 -28.40 -15.19 -3.45
C THR A 238 -27.59 -16.39 -2.96
N SER A 239 -27.90 -17.58 -3.48
CA SER A 239 -27.21 -18.82 -3.11
C SER A 239 -25.71 -18.77 -3.42
N GLU A 240 -25.34 -18.15 -4.54
CA GLU A 240 -23.95 -17.97 -4.96
C GLU A 240 -23.17 -17.08 -3.98
N ALA A 241 -23.77 -15.97 -3.55
CA ALA A 241 -23.16 -15.08 -2.56
C ALA A 241 -22.96 -15.78 -1.22
N LYS A 242 -23.96 -16.57 -0.79
CA LYS A 242 -23.86 -17.39 0.44
C LYS A 242 -22.75 -18.42 0.36
N GLN A 243 -22.63 -19.14 -0.76
CA GLN A 243 -21.56 -20.11 -1.00
C GLN A 243 -20.19 -19.44 -1.02
N HIS A 244 -20.06 -18.25 -1.60
CA HIS A 244 -18.82 -17.50 -1.59
C HIS A 244 -18.39 -17.10 -0.17
N ILE A 245 -19.31 -16.56 0.63
CA ILE A 245 -19.05 -16.21 2.05
C ILE A 245 -18.69 -17.46 2.85
N GLN A 246 -19.38 -18.57 2.64
CA GLN A 246 -19.07 -19.84 3.28
C GLN A 246 -17.67 -20.34 2.90
N GLY A 247 -17.27 -20.18 1.64
CA GLY A 247 -15.92 -20.47 1.17
C GLY A 247 -14.87 -19.64 1.90
N LEU A 248 -15.09 -18.33 2.05
CA LEU A 248 -14.19 -17.44 2.81
C LEU A 248 -14.08 -17.85 4.28
N GLN A 249 -15.20 -18.15 4.94
CA GLN A 249 -15.20 -18.62 6.33
C GLN A 249 -14.48 -19.96 6.50
N SER A 250 -14.57 -20.87 5.52
CA SER A 250 -13.82 -22.14 5.52
C SER A 250 -12.30 -21.96 5.44
N LEU A 251 -11.83 -20.82 4.91
CA LEU A 251 -10.44 -20.40 4.88
C LEU A 251 -10.02 -19.63 6.13
N ASN A 252 -10.85 -19.64 7.18
CA ASN A 252 -10.68 -18.92 8.45
C ASN A 252 -10.80 -17.39 8.34
N TYR A 253 -11.45 -16.85 7.31
CA TYR A 253 -11.78 -15.43 7.27
C TYR A 253 -13.02 -15.12 8.13
N SER A 254 -12.94 -14.07 8.94
CA SER A 254 -14.11 -13.45 9.55
C SER A 254 -14.78 -12.54 8.53
N VAL A 255 -16.01 -12.86 8.15
CA VAL A 255 -16.79 -12.00 7.26
C VAL A 255 -17.74 -11.16 8.10
N TYR A 256 -17.76 -9.85 7.86
CA TYR A 256 -18.69 -8.91 8.46
C TYR A 256 -19.65 -8.40 7.40
N ARG A 257 -20.93 -8.31 7.73
CA ARG A 257 -21.92 -7.60 6.92
C ARG A 257 -22.01 -6.15 7.36
N LEU A 258 -22.08 -5.26 6.39
CA LEU A 258 -22.38 -3.84 6.55
C LEU A 258 -23.81 -3.63 6.05
N PHE A 259 -24.68 -3.11 6.91
CA PHE A 259 -26.12 -3.06 6.61
C PHE A 259 -26.79 -1.83 7.21
N LEU A 260 -27.90 -1.46 6.59
CA LEU A 260 -28.81 -0.42 7.02
C LEU A 260 -29.89 -1.08 7.87
N ASP A 261 -29.87 -0.83 9.18
CA ASP A 261 -30.79 -1.45 10.13
C ASP A 261 -31.95 -0.52 10.46
N LEU A 262 -33.04 -0.66 9.70
CA LEU A 262 -34.26 0.09 9.99
C LEU A 262 -34.91 -0.40 11.28
N ALA A 263 -34.57 -1.59 11.78
CA ALA A 263 -35.16 -2.15 12.98
C ALA A 263 -34.64 -1.56 14.30
N GLN A 264 -33.60 -0.71 14.23
CA GLN A 264 -33.02 -0.04 15.39
C GLN A 264 -33.22 1.48 15.29
N PRO A 265 -34.31 2.03 15.87
CA PRO A 265 -34.57 3.47 15.87
C PRO A 265 -33.45 4.33 16.49
N SER A 266 -32.60 3.76 17.34
CA SER A 266 -31.43 4.43 17.92
C SER A 266 -30.37 4.82 16.89
N LEU A 267 -30.38 4.22 15.70
CA LEU A 267 -29.47 4.56 14.61
C LEU A 267 -30.00 5.71 13.73
N PHE A 268 -31.24 6.14 13.94
CA PHE A 268 -31.89 7.16 13.11
C PHE A 268 -31.39 8.54 13.53
N ARG A 269 -30.79 9.27 12.61
CA ARG A 269 -30.34 10.66 12.80
C ARG A 269 -31.44 11.64 12.47
N ALA A 270 -32.17 11.39 11.40
CA ALA A 270 -33.26 12.24 10.94
C ALA A 270 -34.29 11.42 10.16
N LEU A 271 -35.53 11.90 10.14
CA LEU A 271 -36.61 11.34 9.34
C LEU A 271 -37.36 12.49 8.68
N GLN A 272 -37.50 12.41 7.36
CA GLN A 272 -38.23 13.36 6.54
C GLN A 272 -39.22 12.61 5.64
N VAL A 273 -40.35 13.24 5.35
CA VAL A 273 -41.28 12.76 4.31
C VAL A 273 -41.34 13.81 3.22
N VAL A 274 -41.19 13.39 1.97
CA VAL A 274 -41.29 14.26 0.81
C VAL A 274 -42.35 13.76 -0.17
N ASN A 275 -43.00 14.66 -0.88
CA ASN A 275 -43.89 14.30 -1.98
C ASN A 275 -43.11 14.03 -3.27
N ALA A 276 -43.82 13.65 -4.34
CA ALA A 276 -43.23 13.42 -5.67
C ALA A 276 -42.48 14.63 -6.27
N SER A 277 -42.66 15.85 -5.74
CA SER A 277 -41.93 17.06 -6.13
C SER A 277 -40.77 17.39 -5.19
N ASN A 278 -40.33 16.45 -4.34
CA ASN A 278 -39.31 16.63 -3.30
C ASN A 278 -39.61 17.75 -2.29
N GLN A 279 -40.88 18.11 -2.11
CA GLN A 279 -41.28 19.07 -1.08
C GLN A 279 -41.57 18.33 0.22
N SER A 280 -41.11 18.90 1.33
CA SER A 280 -41.35 18.35 2.66
C SER A 280 -42.84 18.29 2.99
N VAL A 281 -43.31 17.13 3.42
CA VAL A 281 -44.66 16.91 3.93
C VAL A 281 -44.61 17.05 5.46
N SER A 282 -45.25 18.09 5.98
CA SER A 282 -45.28 18.31 7.43
C SER A 282 -46.13 17.26 8.14
N LEU A 283 -45.51 16.52 9.06
CA LEU A 283 -46.19 15.61 9.96
C LEU A 283 -46.35 16.25 11.34
N SER A 284 -47.42 15.92 12.07
CA SER A 284 -47.48 16.26 13.49
C SER A 284 -46.42 15.48 14.26
N GLN A 285 -46.02 15.96 15.43
CA GLN A 285 -45.01 15.28 16.25
C GLN A 285 -45.44 13.84 16.61
N ALA A 286 -46.74 13.61 16.86
CA ALA A 286 -47.26 12.27 17.13
C ALA A 286 -47.18 11.37 15.89
N ALA A 287 -47.50 11.89 14.70
CA ALA A 287 -47.37 11.16 13.45
C ALA A 287 -45.90 10.83 13.12
N GLN A 288 -44.98 11.78 13.33
CA GLN A 288 -43.54 11.56 13.08
C GLN A 288 -42.97 10.49 14.02
N SER A 289 -43.30 10.54 15.31
CA SER A 289 -42.90 9.50 16.28
C SER A 289 -43.51 8.13 15.96
N ALA A 290 -44.78 8.09 15.55
CA ALA A 290 -45.45 6.85 15.14
C ALA A 290 -44.83 6.26 13.87
N LEU A 291 -44.48 7.09 12.89
CA LEU A 291 -43.80 6.66 11.67
C LEU A 291 -42.41 6.09 11.99
N GLN A 292 -41.62 6.78 12.82
CA GLN A 292 -40.31 6.27 13.25
C GLN A 292 -40.42 4.93 13.97
N ALA A 293 -41.37 4.79 14.90
CA ALA A 293 -41.55 3.56 15.66
C ALA A 293 -42.06 2.38 14.82
N THR A 294 -42.83 2.65 13.76
CA THR A 294 -43.37 1.61 12.87
C THR A 294 -42.41 1.24 11.74
N LEU A 295 -41.49 2.13 11.33
CA LEU A 295 -40.38 1.78 10.43
C LEU A 295 -39.38 0.80 11.07
N ALA A 296 -39.34 0.75 12.40
CA ALA A 296 -38.57 -0.21 13.20
C ALA A 296 -38.88 -1.70 12.91
N GLY A 297 -39.91 -2.02 12.12
CA GLY A 297 -40.22 -3.41 11.76
C GLY A 297 -39.94 -3.78 10.31
N VAL A 298 -39.40 -2.86 9.50
CA VAL A 298 -39.15 -3.11 8.06
C VAL A 298 -38.00 -4.09 7.83
N GLY A 299 -37.07 -4.20 8.80
CA GLY A 299 -35.93 -5.11 8.77
C GLY A 299 -34.61 -4.40 8.47
N HIS A 300 -33.73 -5.07 7.73
CA HIS A 300 -32.41 -4.55 7.37
C HIS A 300 -32.12 -4.74 5.88
N MET A 301 -31.20 -3.93 5.34
CA MET A 301 -30.70 -4.04 3.98
C MET A 301 -29.18 -4.17 3.99
N ASP A 302 -28.68 -5.32 3.56
CA ASP A 302 -27.25 -5.57 3.44
C ASP A 302 -26.68 -4.75 2.27
N VAL A 303 -25.62 -3.98 2.54
CA VAL A 303 -24.97 -3.08 1.58
C VAL A 303 -23.66 -3.69 1.07
N ALA A 304 -22.90 -4.33 1.95
CA ALA A 304 -21.61 -4.94 1.60
C ALA A 304 -21.22 -6.06 2.58
N TYR A 305 -20.33 -6.95 2.13
CA TYR A 305 -19.67 -7.93 2.99
C TYR A 305 -18.16 -7.65 2.99
N THR A 306 -17.59 -7.42 4.17
CA THR A 306 -16.17 -7.09 4.34
C THR A 306 -15.45 -8.24 5.02
N THR A 307 -14.33 -8.68 4.45
CA THR A 307 -13.51 -9.76 5.01
C THR A 307 -12.43 -9.22 5.93
N GLN A 308 -12.24 -9.88 7.06
CA GLN A 308 -11.12 -9.72 7.98
C GLN A 308 -10.54 -11.09 8.30
N ALA A 309 -9.32 -11.18 8.80
CA ALA A 309 -8.79 -12.45 9.29
C ALA A 309 -8.27 -12.35 10.73
N PRO A 310 -8.50 -13.38 11.56
CA PRO A 310 -7.80 -13.53 12.82
C PRO A 310 -6.34 -13.95 12.57
N GLY A 311 -5.39 -13.19 13.12
CA GLY A 311 -3.95 -13.51 13.06
C GLY A 311 -3.23 -12.89 11.86
N SER A 312 -2.07 -13.46 11.48
CA SER A 312 -1.23 -12.98 10.37
C SER A 312 -1.35 -13.87 9.11
N PRO A 313 -2.48 -13.87 8.37
CA PRO A 313 -2.48 -14.43 7.02
C PRO A 313 -1.85 -13.45 6.02
N ALA A 314 -1.69 -13.89 4.77
CA ALA A 314 -1.06 -13.16 3.67
C ALA A 314 -1.40 -11.65 3.68
N SER A 315 -0.38 -10.80 3.57
CA SER A 315 -0.34 -9.43 4.13
C SER A 315 -1.28 -8.38 3.51
N ILE A 316 -2.21 -8.77 2.63
CA ILE A 316 -3.20 -7.89 1.98
C ILE A 316 -4.55 -7.90 2.73
N VAL A 317 -4.77 -8.88 3.61
CA VAL A 317 -6.05 -9.02 4.32
C VAL A 317 -6.21 -7.94 5.41
N PRO A 318 -7.34 -7.24 5.46
CA PRO A 318 -7.64 -6.26 6.50
C PRO A 318 -7.68 -6.89 7.90
N THR A 319 -7.03 -6.23 8.86
CA THR A 319 -7.19 -6.46 10.30
C THR A 319 -8.14 -5.46 10.97
N PHE A 320 -8.45 -4.37 10.25
CA PHE A 320 -9.33 -3.31 10.69
C PHE A 320 -10.02 -2.71 9.45
N ALA A 321 -11.29 -2.36 9.59
CA ALA A 321 -12.08 -1.73 8.55
C ALA A 321 -12.97 -0.63 9.15
N LYS A 322 -13.19 0.43 8.38
CA LYS A 322 -14.03 1.56 8.77
C LYS A 322 -14.70 2.18 7.56
N GLU A 323 -16.00 2.39 7.64
CA GLU A 323 -16.83 2.95 6.59
C GLU A 323 -16.86 4.48 6.62
N ARG A 324 -16.74 5.12 5.47
CA ARG A 324 -16.91 6.57 5.29
C ARG A 324 -17.49 6.92 3.95
N THR A 325 -18.30 7.97 3.89
CA THR A 325 -18.85 8.47 2.64
C THR A 325 -17.89 9.42 1.92
N THR A 326 -17.95 9.46 0.59
CA THR A 326 -17.44 10.59 -0.21
C THR A 326 -18.56 11.16 -1.06
N ARG A 327 -18.84 12.46 -0.90
CA ARG A 327 -19.94 13.13 -1.62
C ARG A 327 -19.43 13.83 -2.88
N TYR A 328 -19.94 13.43 -4.05
CA TYR A 328 -19.69 14.15 -5.31
C TYR A 328 -20.95 14.94 -5.72
N SER A 329 -20.95 16.24 -5.42
CA SER A 329 -22.13 17.11 -5.53
C SER A 329 -22.70 17.26 -6.95
N THR A 330 -21.87 17.12 -7.99
CA THR A 330 -22.31 17.13 -9.39
C THR A 330 -22.88 15.79 -9.85
N ASN A 331 -22.54 14.71 -9.16
CA ASN A 331 -22.74 13.32 -9.61
C ASN A 331 -23.19 12.44 -8.44
N GLY A 332 -24.38 12.70 -7.88
CA GLY A 332 -24.89 12.03 -6.68
C GLY A 332 -24.80 10.49 -6.72
N ASN A 333 -25.11 9.87 -7.88
CA ASN A 333 -24.99 8.42 -8.09
C ASN A 333 -23.56 7.87 -8.02
N PHE A 334 -22.56 8.72 -8.21
CA PHE A 334 -21.14 8.36 -8.15
C PHE A 334 -20.51 8.72 -6.80
N SER A 335 -21.28 9.34 -5.89
CA SER A 335 -20.92 9.40 -4.45
C SER A 335 -20.65 8.00 -3.95
N THR A 336 -19.71 7.87 -3.02
CA THR A 336 -19.23 6.55 -2.61
C THR A 336 -19.47 6.28 -1.14
N LEU A 337 -19.74 5.01 -0.86
CA LEU A 337 -19.46 4.41 0.42
C LEU A 337 -18.08 3.76 0.35
N ASN A 338 -17.12 4.27 1.11
CA ASN A 338 -15.77 3.76 1.14
C ASN A 338 -15.57 2.89 2.37
N VAL A 339 -15.14 1.65 2.19
CA VAL A 339 -14.65 0.81 3.27
C VAL A 339 -13.13 0.97 3.32
N CYS A 340 -12.64 1.73 4.29
CA CYS A 340 -11.24 2.04 4.49
C CYS A 340 -10.61 1.00 5.43
N MET A 341 -9.52 0.37 5.03
CA MET A 341 -9.02 -0.85 5.65
C MET A 341 -7.52 -0.74 5.96
N MET A 342 -7.15 -1.22 7.15
CA MET A 342 -5.76 -1.39 7.57
C MET A 342 -5.43 -2.86 7.67
N SER A 343 -4.21 -3.20 7.28
CA SER A 343 -3.64 -4.54 7.35
C SER A 343 -2.41 -4.53 8.27
N ARG A 344 -1.84 -5.71 8.54
CA ARG A 344 -0.53 -5.84 9.24
C ARG A 344 -0.47 -5.20 10.63
N GLY A 345 -1.62 -5.01 11.29
CA GLY A 345 -1.69 -4.36 12.60
C GLY A 345 -1.31 -2.88 12.63
N ARG A 346 -1.30 -2.20 11.46
CA ARG A 346 -1.16 -0.74 11.40
C ARG A 346 -2.41 -0.09 12.03
N LYS A 347 -2.19 1.03 12.73
CA LYS A 347 -3.25 1.79 13.41
C LYS A 347 -4.13 2.53 12.40
N GLU A 348 -5.26 3.08 12.86
CA GLU A 348 -6.06 4.01 12.04
C GLU A 348 -5.26 5.30 11.80
N PRO A 349 -5.21 5.84 10.57
CA PRO A 349 -4.68 7.19 10.34
C PRO A 349 -5.51 8.21 11.14
N ASN A 350 -4.89 9.27 11.67
CA ASN A 350 -5.57 10.23 12.55
C ASN A 350 -5.52 11.69 12.06
N TRP A 351 -5.13 11.92 10.80
CA TRP A 351 -4.97 13.24 10.20
C TRP A 351 -6.21 13.71 9.40
N ASN A 352 -6.30 15.00 9.11
CA ASN A 352 -7.57 15.68 8.79
C ASN A 352 -8.24 15.34 7.44
N SER A 353 -7.53 14.87 6.40
CA SER A 353 -8.14 14.57 5.08
C SER A 353 -8.11 13.10 4.70
N ARG A 354 -8.07 12.19 5.69
CA ARG A 354 -7.83 10.76 5.48
C ARG A 354 -8.96 9.98 4.80
N PHE A 355 -10.14 10.57 4.58
CA PHE A 355 -11.32 9.85 4.07
C PHE A 355 -11.94 10.47 2.80
N GLY A 356 -11.39 11.57 2.31
CA GLY A 356 -11.81 12.15 1.03
C GLY A 356 -10.94 11.60 -0.08
N PHE A 357 -11.51 10.83 -1.00
CA PHE A 357 -10.76 10.27 -2.13
C PHE A 357 -11.03 11.13 -3.37
N PRO A 358 -10.01 11.73 -4.02
CA PRO A 358 -10.22 12.78 -5.02
C PRO A 358 -10.71 12.30 -6.40
N ALA A 359 -10.96 11.01 -6.59
CA ALA A 359 -11.32 10.45 -7.89
C ALA A 359 -12.77 9.93 -7.93
N PRO A 360 -13.68 10.56 -8.70
CA PRO A 360 -14.98 9.94 -8.99
C PRO A 360 -14.78 8.56 -9.64
N LEU A 361 -15.69 7.64 -9.33
CA LEU A 361 -15.80 6.34 -10.00
C LEU A 361 -16.18 6.56 -11.47
N ALA A 362 -15.16 6.79 -12.31
CA ALA A 362 -15.25 7.06 -13.74
C ALA A 362 -15.97 8.36 -14.16
N ALA A 363 -15.78 8.74 -15.42
CA ALA A 363 -16.57 9.80 -16.07
C ALA A 363 -18.05 9.41 -16.07
N THR A 364 -18.98 10.36 -16.02
CA THR A 364 -20.43 10.08 -16.12
C THR A 364 -20.84 9.43 -17.44
N THR A 365 -19.95 9.47 -18.42
CA THR A 365 -20.13 8.96 -19.78
C THR A 365 -18.88 8.21 -20.23
N ASN A 366 -19.08 7.07 -20.87
CA ASN A 366 -18.03 6.35 -21.60
C ASN A 366 -17.49 7.24 -22.75
N PRO A 367 -16.31 6.94 -23.33
CA PRO A 367 -15.74 7.70 -24.45
C PRO A 367 -16.66 7.83 -25.68
N ASP A 368 -17.65 6.96 -25.81
CA ASP A 368 -18.69 6.96 -26.85
C ASP A 368 -19.93 7.82 -26.52
N GLY A 369 -19.94 8.49 -25.36
CA GLY A 369 -21.03 9.34 -24.89
C GLY A 369 -22.18 8.60 -24.19
N THR A 370 -22.13 7.28 -24.05
CA THR A 370 -23.13 6.51 -23.28
C THR A 370 -22.93 6.72 -21.78
N PRO A 371 -23.98 6.65 -20.93
CA PRO A 371 -23.81 6.75 -19.47
C PRO A 371 -22.85 5.67 -18.97
N ALA A 372 -21.81 6.06 -18.23
CA ALA A 372 -20.89 5.10 -17.64
C ALA A 372 -21.58 4.36 -16.50
N GLU A 373 -21.34 3.05 -16.43
CA GLU A 373 -21.93 2.25 -15.37
C GLU A 373 -21.33 2.59 -14.00
N ALA A 374 -22.18 2.58 -12.99
CA ALA A 374 -21.78 2.69 -11.60
C ALA A 374 -20.92 1.47 -11.22
N ARG A 375 -19.64 1.70 -10.91
CA ARG A 375 -18.64 0.66 -10.60
C ARG A 375 -18.33 0.61 -9.12
N ALA A 376 -17.55 -0.38 -8.69
CA ALA A 376 -16.73 -0.24 -7.50
C ALA A 376 -15.27 -0.08 -7.89
N ARG A 377 -14.47 0.46 -6.97
CA ARG A 377 -13.03 0.59 -7.15
C ARG A 377 -12.32 0.16 -5.89
N LEU A 378 -11.29 -0.64 -6.06
CA LEU A 378 -10.35 -0.97 -5.01
C LEU A 378 -9.11 -0.09 -5.20
N PHE A 379 -8.71 0.57 -4.13
CA PHE A 379 -7.41 1.18 -4.01
C PHE A 379 -6.56 0.33 -3.08
N LEU A 380 -5.33 0.03 -3.50
CA LEU A 380 -4.37 -0.75 -2.75
C LEU A 380 -3.09 0.07 -2.60
N SER A 381 -2.59 0.20 -1.38
CA SER A 381 -1.35 0.92 -1.13
C SER A 381 -0.15 0.17 -1.73
N GLN A 382 0.87 0.93 -2.12
CA GLN A 382 2.14 0.37 -2.59
C GLN A 382 2.77 -0.55 -1.54
N ASP A 383 2.68 -0.19 -0.26
CA ASP A 383 3.23 -0.99 0.84
C ASP A 383 2.50 -2.31 1.02
N THR A 384 1.19 -2.32 0.81
CA THR A 384 0.36 -3.52 0.93
C THR A 384 0.59 -4.46 -0.25
N LEU A 385 0.65 -3.92 -1.49
CA LEU A 385 1.03 -4.70 -2.66
C LEU A 385 2.47 -5.24 -2.52
N GLY A 386 3.40 -4.41 -2.06
CA GLY A 386 4.82 -4.74 -1.92
C GLY A 386 5.07 -5.83 -0.89
N GLU A 387 4.69 -5.59 0.36
CA GLU A 387 4.96 -6.54 1.45
C GLU A 387 4.00 -7.74 1.42
N GLY A 388 2.81 -7.58 0.83
CA GLY A 388 1.77 -8.61 0.83
C GLY A 388 1.78 -9.54 -0.37
N TYR A 389 2.41 -9.15 -1.47
CA TYR A 389 2.42 -9.95 -2.70
C TYR A 389 3.78 -9.94 -3.40
N LEU A 390 4.34 -8.76 -3.71
CA LEU A 390 5.58 -8.67 -4.47
C LEU A 390 6.74 -9.38 -3.74
N LYS A 391 7.01 -8.99 -2.49
CA LYS A 391 8.10 -9.52 -1.66
C LYS A 391 7.95 -11.00 -1.27
N PRO A 392 6.79 -11.51 -0.81
CA PRO A 392 6.67 -12.91 -0.41
C PRO A 392 6.47 -13.89 -1.58
N THR A 393 5.91 -13.43 -2.70
CA THR A 393 5.50 -14.34 -3.79
C THR A 393 6.34 -14.10 -5.05
N VAL A 394 6.37 -12.87 -5.56
CA VAL A 394 6.96 -12.57 -6.88
C VAL A 394 8.49 -12.55 -6.86
N LEU A 395 9.11 -11.78 -5.96
CA LEU A 395 10.57 -11.65 -5.90
C LEU A 395 11.28 -12.98 -5.57
N PRO A 396 10.77 -13.82 -4.66
CA PRO A 396 11.34 -15.15 -4.42
C PRO A 396 11.22 -16.06 -5.65
N ALA A 397 10.13 -15.97 -6.42
CA ALA A 397 10.00 -16.76 -7.64
C ALA A 397 11.04 -16.36 -8.69
N ILE A 398 11.29 -15.05 -8.86
CA ILE A 398 12.36 -14.54 -9.73
C ILE A 398 13.73 -15.02 -9.25
N LEU A 399 14.04 -14.93 -7.95
CA LEU A 399 15.29 -15.45 -7.40
C LEU A 399 15.42 -16.97 -7.62
N ARG A 400 14.36 -17.75 -7.40
CA ARG A 400 14.35 -19.20 -7.67
C ARG A 400 14.59 -19.52 -9.14
N ALA A 401 14.04 -18.72 -10.07
CA ALA A 401 14.26 -18.88 -11.50
C ALA A 401 15.74 -18.74 -11.90
N SER A 402 16.54 -18.00 -11.12
CA SER A 402 17.99 -17.91 -11.33
C SER A 402 18.77 -19.13 -10.81
N GLY A 403 18.16 -19.99 -9.98
CA GLY A 403 18.85 -21.10 -9.33
C GLY A 403 19.83 -20.68 -8.21
N ILE A 404 19.89 -19.38 -7.88
CA ILE A 404 20.77 -18.82 -6.85
C ILE A 404 19.92 -18.50 -5.60
N PRO A 405 20.25 -19.04 -4.41
CA PRO A 405 19.57 -18.67 -3.18
C PRO A 405 19.88 -17.20 -2.84
N GLY A 406 18.89 -16.47 -2.33
CA GLY A 406 19.05 -15.06 -2.04
C GLY A 406 18.17 -14.53 -0.93
N THR A 407 18.43 -13.28 -0.59
CA THR A 407 17.72 -12.48 0.41
C THR A 407 17.07 -11.28 -0.27
N ILE A 408 16.01 -10.77 0.35
CA ILE A 408 15.23 -9.64 -0.15
C ILE A 408 15.15 -8.60 0.96
N SER A 409 15.67 -7.41 0.68
CA SER A 409 15.69 -6.26 1.59
C SER A 409 14.80 -5.15 1.03
N ARG A 410 13.91 -4.60 1.86
CA ARG A 410 13.08 -3.44 1.48
C ARG A 410 13.94 -2.17 1.51
N LEU A 411 13.86 -1.38 0.44
CA LEU A 411 14.53 -0.08 0.33
C LEU A 411 13.54 1.09 0.47
N ALA A 412 12.39 0.98 -0.18
CA ALA A 412 11.29 1.96 -0.17
C ALA A 412 9.95 1.27 -0.53
N PRO A 413 8.79 1.96 -0.52
CA PRO A 413 7.54 1.39 -1.05
C PRO A 413 7.70 0.82 -2.46
N LEU A 414 7.35 -0.45 -2.67
CA LEU A 414 7.57 -1.23 -3.90
C LEU A 414 9.04 -1.26 -4.41
N MET A 415 10.01 -0.83 -3.61
CA MET A 415 11.43 -0.90 -3.94
C MET A 415 12.15 -1.88 -3.04
N TYR A 416 12.73 -2.89 -3.65
CA TYR A 416 13.46 -3.97 -2.98
C TYR A 416 14.82 -4.15 -3.60
N GLN A 417 15.80 -4.50 -2.78
CA GLN A 417 17.06 -5.07 -3.21
C GLN A 417 17.01 -6.58 -3.02
N CYS A 418 17.30 -7.31 -4.08
CA CYS A 418 17.41 -8.76 -4.07
C CYS A 418 18.87 -9.13 -4.29
N VAL A 419 19.44 -9.90 -3.38
CA VAL A 419 20.84 -10.33 -3.44
C VAL A 419 20.91 -11.83 -3.26
N GLY A 420 21.51 -12.53 -4.21
CA GLY A 420 21.77 -13.96 -4.13
C GLY A 420 23.23 -14.28 -4.37
N SER A 421 23.72 -15.34 -3.74
CA SER A 421 25.06 -15.86 -4.00
C SER A 421 25.11 -17.38 -3.88
N ARG A 422 25.82 -18.02 -4.79
CA ARG A 422 26.15 -19.45 -4.75
C ARG A 422 27.61 -19.61 -5.12
N ASN A 423 28.30 -20.59 -4.54
CA ASN A 423 29.64 -20.96 -4.98
C ASN A 423 29.78 -22.47 -5.08
N ASN A 424 30.84 -22.92 -5.72
CA ASN A 424 31.16 -24.34 -5.88
C ASN A 424 32.15 -24.87 -4.83
N SER A 425 32.29 -24.21 -3.68
CA SER A 425 33.29 -24.61 -2.66
C SER A 425 32.96 -25.92 -1.94
N SER A 426 31.82 -26.54 -2.20
CA SER A 426 31.52 -27.88 -1.70
C SER A 426 32.17 -29.00 -2.51
N LYS A 427 32.81 -28.70 -3.65
CA LYS A 427 33.55 -29.67 -4.49
C LYS A 427 35.02 -29.72 -4.08
N ASN A 428 35.62 -30.92 -4.20
CA ASN A 428 37.06 -31.16 -4.02
C ASN A 428 37.65 -30.49 -2.77
N ASP A 429 37.06 -30.73 -1.60
CA ASP A 429 37.53 -30.20 -0.31
C ASP A 429 37.72 -28.67 -0.25
N GLY A 430 36.84 -27.90 -0.90
CA GLY A 430 36.95 -26.44 -0.92
C GLY A 430 37.69 -25.85 -2.11
N ARG A 431 38.31 -26.70 -2.95
CA ARG A 431 39.15 -26.27 -4.08
C ARG A 431 38.35 -25.87 -5.31
N GLY A 432 37.10 -26.31 -5.43
CA GLY A 432 36.23 -26.00 -6.58
C GLY A 432 36.23 -27.13 -7.61
N GLU A 433 35.94 -26.82 -8.87
CA GLU A 433 35.83 -27.81 -9.95
C GLU A 433 37.20 -28.24 -10.46
N PHE A 434 37.46 -29.55 -10.55
CA PHE A 434 38.71 -30.07 -11.10
C PHE A 434 38.76 -29.84 -12.60
N VAL A 435 39.91 -29.37 -13.08
CA VAL A 435 40.19 -29.17 -14.49
C VAL A 435 41.34 -30.08 -14.89
N GLN A 436 41.06 -31.03 -15.78
CA GLN A 436 42.10 -31.88 -16.34
C GLN A 436 42.95 -31.05 -17.31
N VAL A 437 44.23 -30.94 -17.00
CA VAL A 437 45.25 -30.36 -17.88
C VAL A 437 46.28 -31.43 -18.23
N ASP A 438 46.80 -31.41 -19.44
CA ASP A 438 47.65 -32.47 -20.02
C ASP A 438 49.03 -32.65 -19.34
N ASN A 439 49.33 -31.87 -18.30
CA ASN A 439 50.67 -31.75 -17.71
C ASN A 439 50.82 -32.36 -16.31
N GLY A 440 49.84 -33.14 -15.83
CA GLY A 440 49.95 -33.90 -14.58
C GLY A 440 49.91 -33.06 -13.28
N PHE A 441 49.47 -31.80 -13.37
CA PHE A 441 49.20 -30.95 -12.20
C PHE A 441 47.70 -30.80 -11.99
N ASP A 442 47.24 -30.96 -10.75
CA ASP A 442 45.84 -30.78 -10.41
C ASP A 442 45.49 -29.28 -10.35
N GLN A 443 44.63 -28.86 -11.27
CA GLN A 443 44.08 -27.51 -11.32
C GLN A 443 42.62 -27.50 -10.88
N TYR A 444 42.24 -26.45 -10.17
CA TYR A 444 40.87 -26.26 -9.72
C TYR A 444 40.36 -24.86 -10.02
N VAL A 445 39.08 -24.77 -10.35
CA VAL A 445 38.38 -23.53 -10.62
C VAL A 445 37.30 -23.33 -9.56
N ARG A 446 37.52 -22.36 -8.69
CA ARG A 446 36.54 -21.92 -7.72
C ARG A 446 35.71 -20.78 -8.30
N GLY A 447 34.41 -20.99 -8.43
CA GLY A 447 33.47 -20.01 -8.95
C GLY A 447 32.49 -19.54 -7.87
N THR A 448 32.21 -18.25 -7.85
CA THR A 448 31.11 -17.62 -7.09
C THR A 448 30.19 -16.90 -8.06
N GLU A 449 28.93 -17.32 -8.09
CA GLU A 449 27.84 -16.71 -8.83
C GLU A 449 27.08 -15.78 -7.88
N THR A 450 26.73 -14.59 -8.37
CA THR A 450 25.94 -13.63 -7.63
C THR A 450 24.89 -13.00 -8.54
N ILE A 451 23.73 -12.73 -7.98
CA ILE A 451 22.68 -11.93 -8.60
C ILE A 451 22.36 -10.76 -7.67
N VAL A 452 22.36 -9.55 -8.22
CA VAL A 452 21.91 -8.37 -7.50
C VAL A 452 20.95 -7.62 -8.39
N PHE A 453 19.74 -7.34 -7.92
CA PHE A 453 18.82 -6.46 -8.62
C PHE A 453 17.99 -5.63 -7.68
N THR A 454 17.58 -4.48 -8.17
CA THR A 454 16.62 -3.61 -7.52
C THR A 454 15.32 -3.58 -8.29
N THR A 455 14.23 -3.33 -7.58
CA THR A 455 12.90 -3.10 -8.14
C THR A 455 12.49 -1.65 -7.89
N GLN A 456 11.72 -1.08 -8.83
CA GLN A 456 11.18 0.26 -8.71
C GLN A 456 9.81 0.37 -9.39
N PRO A 457 8.77 0.90 -8.73
CA PRO A 457 7.47 1.08 -9.37
C PRO A 457 7.55 2.12 -10.48
N ASN A 458 6.89 1.85 -11.61
CA ASN A 458 6.79 2.80 -12.71
C ASN A 458 5.49 3.61 -12.59
N LEU A 459 5.53 4.69 -11.82
CA LEU A 459 4.37 5.56 -11.57
C LEU A 459 4.02 6.48 -12.76
N THR A 460 4.83 6.47 -13.83
CA THR A 460 4.58 7.28 -15.03
C THR A 460 3.67 6.58 -16.05
N GLN A 461 3.54 5.26 -15.95
CA GLN A 461 2.60 4.48 -16.75
C GLN A 461 1.23 4.45 -16.06
N THR A 462 0.22 4.95 -16.75
CA THR A 462 -1.15 5.07 -16.22
C THR A 462 -2.09 4.00 -16.77
N ASP A 463 -1.61 3.10 -17.63
CA ASP A 463 -2.40 2.06 -18.29
C ASP A 463 -2.25 0.67 -17.64
N ARG A 464 -1.22 0.47 -16.81
CA ARG A 464 -0.93 -0.78 -16.10
C ARG A 464 -0.04 -0.56 -14.88
N CYS A 465 -0.09 -1.46 -13.90
CA CYS A 465 0.91 -1.50 -12.84
C CYS A 465 2.15 -2.27 -13.29
N THR A 466 3.27 -1.55 -13.46
CA THR A 466 4.56 -2.15 -13.75
C THR A 466 5.60 -1.81 -12.69
N VAL A 467 6.46 -2.77 -12.38
CA VAL A 467 7.63 -2.59 -11.53
C VAL A 467 8.85 -2.88 -12.39
N ALA A 468 9.65 -1.85 -12.64
CA ALA A 468 10.91 -1.96 -13.34
C ALA A 468 11.94 -2.71 -12.47
N MET A 469 12.79 -3.48 -13.12
CA MET A 469 13.91 -4.18 -12.51
C MET A 469 15.20 -3.73 -13.17
N ASN A 470 16.22 -3.48 -12.37
CA ASN A 470 17.57 -3.25 -12.85
C ASN A 470 18.53 -4.07 -12.02
N GLY A 471 19.35 -4.88 -12.68
CA GLY A 471 20.23 -5.78 -11.98
C GLY A 471 21.45 -6.18 -12.79
N GLN A 472 22.26 -7.00 -12.14
CA GLN A 472 23.41 -7.63 -12.72
C GLN A 472 23.55 -9.06 -12.23
N PHE A 473 23.99 -9.93 -13.14
CA PHE A 473 24.62 -11.19 -12.78
C PHE A 473 26.12 -10.95 -12.71
N GLN A 474 26.77 -11.44 -11.66
CA GLN A 474 28.22 -11.37 -11.55
C GLN A 474 28.78 -12.75 -11.23
N VAL A 475 29.82 -13.13 -11.95
CA VAL A 475 30.56 -14.37 -11.79
C VAL A 475 32.01 -14.01 -11.44
N ASN A 476 32.47 -14.48 -10.28
CA ASN A 476 33.86 -14.35 -9.84
C ASN A 476 34.52 -15.73 -9.89
N ILE A 477 35.61 -15.87 -10.64
CA ILE A 477 36.35 -17.11 -10.83
C ILE A 477 37.78 -16.96 -10.32
N GLU A 478 38.26 -17.97 -9.63
CA GLU A 478 39.65 -18.13 -9.24
C GLU A 478 40.16 -19.48 -9.73
N ALA A 479 41.17 -19.46 -10.60
CA ALA A 479 41.89 -20.64 -11.03
C ALA A 479 43.11 -20.84 -10.12
N SER A 480 43.25 -22.02 -9.54
CA SER A 480 44.36 -22.36 -8.65
C SER A 480 44.99 -23.70 -9.02
N GLN A 481 46.28 -23.82 -8.79
CA GLN A 481 47.04 -25.05 -8.90
C GLN A 481 47.49 -25.48 -7.51
N TYR A 482 47.48 -26.79 -7.28
CA TYR A 482 48.03 -27.39 -6.07
C TYR A 482 49.20 -28.28 -6.51
N PRO A 483 50.45 -27.78 -6.46
CA PRO A 483 51.61 -28.63 -6.67
C PRO A 483 51.59 -29.80 -5.66
N LEU A 484 52.08 -30.97 -6.09
CA LEU A 484 52.19 -32.19 -5.29
C LEU A 484 52.61 -31.85 -3.85
N ASP A 485 51.95 -32.49 -2.87
CA ASP A 485 52.13 -32.34 -1.43
C ASP A 485 53.55 -32.76 -0.99
N PHE A 486 54.53 -31.96 -1.39
CA PHE A 486 55.91 -32.09 -0.99
C PHE A 486 56.00 -31.42 0.39
N ILE A 487 56.00 -32.24 1.43
CA ILE A 487 56.34 -31.87 2.82
C ILE A 487 55.19 -31.24 3.65
N GLY A 488 53.92 -31.57 3.38
CA GLY A 488 52.79 -31.22 4.26
C GLY A 488 52.46 -29.72 4.34
N LEU A 489 53.02 -28.93 3.42
CA LEU A 489 52.69 -27.53 3.20
C LEU A 489 51.81 -27.47 1.95
N GLY A 490 50.49 -27.43 2.15
CA GLY A 490 49.52 -27.27 1.06
C GLY A 490 49.63 -25.89 0.42
N LEU A 491 50.61 -25.70 -0.46
CA LEU A 491 50.81 -24.48 -1.22
C LEU A 491 49.74 -24.40 -2.31
N LYS A 492 49.05 -23.26 -2.34
CA LYS A 492 48.02 -22.94 -3.32
C LYS A 492 48.56 -21.82 -4.20
N ASP A 493 48.83 -22.12 -5.46
CA ASP A 493 49.25 -21.12 -6.44
C ASP A 493 48.00 -20.62 -7.16
N VAL A 494 47.66 -19.34 -6.98
CA VAL A 494 46.54 -18.74 -7.70
C VAL A 494 47.05 -18.37 -9.08
N LEU A 495 46.58 -19.04 -10.13
CA LEU A 495 47.03 -18.84 -11.52
C LEU A 495 46.37 -17.63 -12.20
N GLY A 496 45.19 -17.24 -11.72
CA GLY A 496 44.46 -16.09 -12.26
C GLY A 496 43.10 -15.92 -11.61
N LYS A 497 42.56 -14.70 -11.72
CA LYS A 497 41.19 -14.36 -11.32
C LYS A 497 40.46 -13.72 -12.49
N ALA A 498 39.17 -13.97 -12.59
CA ALA A 498 38.31 -13.27 -13.53
C ALA A 498 37.00 -12.86 -12.89
N THR A 499 36.56 -11.67 -13.26
CA THR A 499 35.26 -11.13 -12.90
C THR A 499 34.48 -10.86 -14.18
N TYR A 500 33.28 -11.41 -14.28
CA TYR A 500 32.36 -11.11 -15.37
C TYR A 500 31.06 -10.55 -14.81
N VAL A 501 30.58 -9.44 -15.39
CA VAL A 501 29.36 -8.76 -14.95
C VAL A 501 28.43 -8.58 -16.14
N GLN A 502 27.27 -9.24 -16.11
CA GLN A 502 26.22 -9.10 -17.11
C GLN A 502 25.09 -8.21 -16.57
N PRO A 503 24.97 -6.96 -17.04
CA PRO A 503 23.83 -6.12 -16.69
C PRO A 503 22.54 -6.64 -17.36
N TRP A 504 21.41 -6.43 -16.71
CA TRP A 504 20.09 -6.74 -17.26
C TRP A 504 19.03 -5.77 -16.73
N THR A 505 17.97 -5.62 -17.50
CA THR A 505 16.78 -4.86 -17.12
C THR A 505 15.57 -5.77 -17.22
N GLY A 506 14.51 -5.48 -16.47
CA GLY A 506 13.27 -6.20 -16.62
C GLY A 506 12.06 -5.41 -16.17
N THR A 507 10.89 -5.99 -16.36
CA THR A 507 9.61 -5.40 -16.00
C THR A 507 8.69 -6.50 -15.48
N ILE A 508 8.18 -6.30 -14.26
CA ILE A 508 7.10 -7.08 -13.69
C ILE A 508 5.81 -6.36 -14.04
N THR A 509 4.89 -7.03 -14.72
CA THR A 509 3.55 -6.50 -15.02
C THR A 509 2.54 -7.22 -14.17
N LEU A 510 1.75 -6.43 -13.43
CA LEU A 510 0.71 -6.91 -12.54
C LEU A 510 -0.65 -6.65 -13.20
N ALA A 511 -1.50 -7.67 -13.26
CA ALA A 511 -2.85 -7.58 -13.78
C ALA A 511 -3.81 -8.34 -12.86
N ALA A 512 -5.10 -8.00 -12.94
CA ALA A 512 -6.13 -8.81 -12.32
C ALA A 512 -6.51 -9.96 -13.27
N GLY A 513 -6.65 -11.17 -12.73
CA GLY A 513 -7.12 -12.36 -13.43
C GLY A 513 -8.50 -12.80 -12.96
N ASN A 514 -8.96 -13.92 -13.49
CA ASN A 514 -10.28 -14.48 -13.17
C ASN A 514 -10.41 -14.83 -11.68
N GLY A 515 -11.62 -14.62 -11.13
CA GLY A 515 -11.94 -15.02 -9.76
C GLY A 515 -11.27 -14.20 -8.65
N GLY A 516 -10.77 -12.99 -8.95
CA GLY A 516 -10.14 -12.11 -7.96
C GLY A 516 -8.68 -12.39 -7.66
N LYS A 517 -8.03 -13.21 -8.50
CA LYS A 517 -6.61 -13.51 -8.42
C LYS A 517 -5.77 -12.41 -9.07
N LEU A 518 -4.56 -12.21 -8.59
CA LEU A 518 -3.54 -11.41 -9.27
C LEU A 518 -2.74 -12.30 -10.22
N VAL A 519 -2.60 -11.86 -11.48
CA VAL A 519 -1.75 -12.47 -12.49
C VAL A 519 -0.54 -11.58 -12.67
N THR A 520 0.65 -12.15 -12.45
CA THR A 520 1.92 -11.46 -12.67
C THR A 520 2.62 -12.06 -13.86
N SER A 521 3.16 -11.21 -14.73
CA SER A 521 4.09 -11.61 -15.78
C SER A 521 5.42 -10.88 -15.60
N VAL A 522 6.52 -11.54 -15.93
CA VAL A 522 7.87 -11.00 -15.77
C VAL A 522 8.58 -11.04 -17.13
N SER A 523 9.15 -9.90 -17.55
CA SER A 523 9.95 -9.78 -18.77
C SER A 523 11.35 -9.28 -18.44
N ILE A 524 12.37 -9.84 -19.10
CA ILE A 524 13.78 -9.57 -18.80
C ILE A 524 14.55 -9.44 -20.11
N VAL A 525 15.37 -8.39 -20.19
CA VAL A 525 16.22 -8.05 -21.33
C VAL A 525 17.66 -7.92 -20.85
N LEU A 526 18.54 -8.71 -21.46
CA LEU A 526 19.97 -8.66 -21.16
C LEU A 526 20.60 -7.44 -21.83
N GLY A 527 21.42 -6.71 -21.06
CA GLY A 527 22.25 -5.64 -21.60
C GLY A 527 23.43 -6.18 -22.40
N LYS A 528 24.23 -5.27 -22.96
CA LYS A 528 25.49 -5.66 -23.61
C LYS A 528 26.47 -6.17 -22.57
N ALA A 529 26.92 -7.42 -22.73
CA ALA A 529 28.01 -8.01 -21.99
C ALA A 529 29.32 -7.20 -22.16
N PRO A 530 29.94 -6.69 -21.09
CA PRO A 530 31.33 -6.26 -21.13
C PRO A 530 32.27 -7.49 -21.25
N ALA A 531 33.51 -7.28 -21.67
CA ALA A 531 34.53 -8.33 -21.60
C ALA A 531 34.83 -8.67 -20.13
N PRO A 532 35.14 -9.95 -19.79
CA PRO A 532 35.59 -10.30 -18.44
C PRO A 532 36.83 -9.48 -18.04
N ASP A 533 36.85 -9.01 -16.80
CA ASP A 533 38.03 -8.41 -16.19
C ASP A 533 38.93 -9.51 -15.64
N VAL A 534 40.17 -9.61 -16.14
CA VAL A 534 41.07 -10.76 -15.87
C VAL A 534 42.35 -10.26 -15.21
N ASP A 535 42.52 -10.62 -13.95
CA ASP A 535 43.69 -10.29 -13.15
C ASP A 535 44.76 -11.37 -13.24
N LYS A 536 46.01 -10.93 -13.48
CA LYS A 536 47.19 -11.80 -13.50
C LYS A 536 47.89 -11.76 -12.15
N THR A 537 48.03 -12.91 -11.53
CA THR A 537 48.93 -13.10 -10.40
C THR A 537 50.36 -13.33 -10.89
N LEU A 538 51.34 -13.12 -10.01
CA LEU A 538 52.75 -13.40 -10.32
C LEU A 538 52.97 -14.86 -10.73
N ASP A 539 52.32 -15.79 -10.02
CA ASP A 539 52.39 -17.23 -10.29
C ASP A 539 51.78 -17.57 -11.66
N GLY A 540 50.69 -16.91 -12.03
CA GLY A 540 50.09 -17.00 -13.37
C GLY A 540 50.99 -16.48 -14.49
N TRP A 541 51.81 -15.45 -14.24
CA TRP A 541 52.79 -14.95 -15.22
C TRP A 541 53.92 -15.95 -15.44
N VAL A 542 54.47 -16.50 -14.37
CA VAL A 542 55.54 -17.50 -14.42
C VAL A 542 55.04 -18.77 -15.13
N PHE A 543 53.83 -19.24 -14.79
CA PHE A 543 53.22 -20.39 -15.43
C PHE A 543 52.98 -20.17 -16.92
N ASN A 544 52.44 -19.01 -17.33
CA ASN A 544 52.24 -18.68 -18.74
C ASN A 544 53.56 -18.63 -19.53
N ALA A 545 54.62 -18.11 -18.92
CA ALA A 545 55.94 -18.08 -19.52
C ALA A 545 56.51 -19.50 -19.71
N LEU A 546 56.37 -20.36 -18.70
CA LEU A 546 56.79 -21.77 -18.77
C LEU A 546 55.99 -22.54 -19.82
N ASN A 547 54.66 -22.40 -19.85
CA ASN A 547 53.79 -23.06 -20.82
C ASN A 547 54.20 -22.73 -22.27
N LYS A 548 54.47 -21.45 -22.57
CA LYS A 548 54.96 -21.00 -23.88
C LYS A 548 56.36 -21.51 -24.22
N LEU A 549 57.22 -21.67 -23.21
CA LEU A 549 58.59 -22.14 -23.40
C LEU A 549 58.64 -23.64 -23.74
N PHE A 550 57.68 -24.41 -23.22
CA PHE A 550 57.67 -25.87 -23.33
C PHE A 550 56.54 -26.44 -24.22
N ASN A 551 55.74 -25.61 -24.89
CA ASN A 551 54.59 -26.03 -25.73
C ASN A 551 53.65 -27.01 -25.02
N TRP A 552 53.42 -26.80 -23.73
CA TRP A 552 52.69 -27.75 -22.89
C TRP A 552 51.16 -27.71 -23.12
N SER A 553 50.59 -26.65 -23.68
CA SER A 553 49.22 -26.60 -24.19
C SER A 553 49.04 -25.54 -25.29
N SER A 554 47.99 -25.65 -26.11
CA SER A 554 47.67 -24.68 -27.18
C SER A 554 46.83 -23.48 -26.72
N THR A 555 46.28 -23.51 -25.50
CA THR A 555 45.47 -22.44 -24.89
C THR A 555 46.12 -21.95 -23.60
N SER A 556 46.19 -20.62 -23.41
CA SER A 556 46.66 -20.07 -22.15
C SER A 556 45.60 -20.23 -21.05
N PRO A 557 45.98 -20.39 -19.77
CA PRO A 557 45.04 -20.32 -18.64
C PRO A 557 44.11 -19.10 -18.68
N GLN A 558 44.53 -17.97 -19.27
CA GLN A 558 43.70 -16.79 -19.44
C GLN A 558 42.56 -16.99 -20.44
N ASP A 559 42.85 -17.63 -21.58
CA ASP A 559 41.83 -17.93 -22.60
C ASP A 559 40.81 -18.92 -22.03
N GLU A 560 41.27 -19.89 -21.25
CA GLU A 560 40.40 -20.88 -20.62
C GLU A 560 39.53 -20.28 -19.50
N ILE A 561 40.09 -19.41 -18.64
CA ILE A 561 39.32 -18.68 -17.62
C ILE A 561 38.28 -17.77 -18.27
N THR A 562 38.66 -17.04 -19.32
CA THR A 562 37.77 -16.11 -20.05
C THR A 562 36.65 -16.89 -20.71
N GLN A 563 36.97 -17.99 -21.40
CA GLN A 563 35.97 -18.86 -22.06
C GLN A 563 35.02 -19.50 -21.05
N LYS A 564 35.54 -20.05 -19.95
CA LYS A 564 34.70 -20.62 -18.88
C LYS A 564 33.81 -19.57 -18.23
N ALA A 565 34.34 -18.38 -17.93
CA ALA A 565 33.55 -17.28 -17.38
C ALA A 565 32.39 -16.90 -18.32
N GLN A 566 32.68 -16.80 -19.62
CA GLN A 566 31.70 -16.44 -20.64
C GLN A 566 30.65 -17.53 -20.82
N ASP A 567 31.04 -18.80 -20.87
CA ASP A 567 30.10 -19.93 -20.98
C ASP A 567 29.22 -20.07 -19.73
N PHE A 568 29.80 -19.95 -18.53
CA PHE A 568 29.05 -19.98 -17.27
C PHE A 568 28.03 -18.84 -17.21
N ALA A 569 28.43 -17.63 -17.57
CA ALA A 569 27.54 -16.49 -17.49
C ALA A 569 26.46 -16.51 -18.59
N ASN A 570 26.78 -16.97 -19.80
CA ASN A 570 25.79 -17.18 -20.86
C ASN A 570 24.77 -18.25 -20.46
N ASN A 571 25.20 -19.34 -19.83
CA ASN A 571 24.30 -20.38 -19.32
C ASN A 571 23.41 -19.87 -18.18
N LEU A 572 23.95 -19.07 -17.25
CA LEU A 572 23.16 -18.47 -16.17
C LEU A 572 22.12 -17.49 -16.71
N ALA A 573 22.52 -16.62 -17.63
CA ALA A 573 21.65 -15.66 -18.28
C ALA A 573 20.55 -16.36 -19.08
N ALA A 574 20.89 -17.41 -19.85
CA ALA A 574 19.92 -18.21 -20.59
C ALA A 574 18.99 -19.00 -19.67
N THR A 575 19.48 -19.53 -18.54
CA THR A 575 18.65 -20.25 -17.55
C THR A 575 17.62 -19.30 -16.93
N PHE A 576 18.07 -18.13 -16.49
CA PHE A 576 17.19 -17.12 -15.94
C PHE A 576 16.20 -16.59 -16.98
N GLN A 577 16.67 -16.30 -18.20
CA GLN A 577 15.81 -15.88 -19.30
C GLN A 577 14.78 -16.95 -19.62
N ASN A 578 15.16 -18.22 -19.80
CA ASN A 578 14.24 -19.31 -20.12
C ASN A 578 13.20 -19.53 -19.02
N ASN A 579 13.62 -19.52 -17.76
CA ASN A 579 12.72 -19.68 -16.61
C ASN A 579 11.82 -18.44 -16.40
N ALA A 580 12.24 -17.26 -16.85
CA ALA A 580 11.42 -16.04 -16.82
C ALA A 580 10.55 -15.87 -18.09
N SER A 581 10.96 -16.43 -19.23
CA SER A 581 10.32 -16.29 -20.55
C SER A 581 9.30 -17.39 -20.85
N MET A 582 9.41 -18.55 -20.20
CA MET A 582 8.20 -19.30 -19.87
C MET A 582 7.49 -18.41 -18.86
N SER A 583 6.39 -17.76 -19.23
CA SER A 583 5.70 -16.81 -18.35
C SER A 583 5.74 -17.33 -16.91
N LEU A 584 6.45 -16.62 -16.03
CA LEU A 584 6.31 -16.83 -14.60
C LEU A 584 4.90 -16.34 -14.26
N ASP A 585 3.91 -17.15 -14.61
CA ASP A 585 2.52 -16.95 -14.26
C ASP A 585 2.40 -17.31 -12.78
N ILE A 586 2.67 -16.29 -11.97
CA ILE A 586 2.54 -16.40 -10.53
C ILE A 586 1.07 -16.20 -10.21
N GLU A 587 0.30 -17.27 -10.37
CA GLU A 587 -1.03 -17.35 -9.77
C GLU A 587 -0.86 -17.60 -8.27
N ASP A 588 -1.25 -16.62 -7.47
CA ASP A 588 -1.31 -16.75 -6.02
C ASP A 588 -2.77 -16.77 -5.54
N CYS A 589 -3.01 -17.39 -4.40
CA CYS A 589 -4.32 -17.47 -3.75
C CYS A 589 -4.71 -16.17 -3.03
N VAL A 590 -4.04 -15.05 -3.31
CA VAL A 590 -4.42 -13.76 -2.76
C VAL A 590 -5.75 -13.35 -3.41
N VAL A 591 -6.82 -13.54 -2.66
CA VAL A 591 -8.15 -13.04 -2.99
C VAL A 591 -8.16 -11.57 -2.58
N LEU A 592 -8.28 -10.67 -3.55
CA LEU A 592 -8.58 -9.28 -3.25
C LEU A 592 -9.87 -9.24 -2.41
N PRO A 593 -9.98 -8.41 -1.36
CA PRO A 593 -11.15 -8.36 -0.46
C PRO A 593 -12.34 -7.66 -1.13
N THR A 594 -12.62 -8.05 -2.36
CA THR A 594 -13.75 -7.65 -3.17
C THR A 594 -14.70 -8.85 -3.18
N GLY A 595 -16.02 -8.59 -3.18
CA GLY A 595 -17.01 -9.67 -3.31
C GLY A 595 -16.81 -10.47 -4.60
N SER A 596 -17.74 -11.38 -4.92
CA SER A 596 -17.73 -12.20 -6.14
C SER A 596 -17.80 -11.34 -7.42
N ALA A 597 -16.67 -10.72 -7.77
CA ALA A 597 -16.53 -9.84 -8.93
C ALA A 597 -16.66 -10.64 -10.21
N HIS A 598 -17.35 -10.07 -11.19
CA HIS A 598 -17.41 -10.62 -12.53
C HIS A 598 -16.10 -10.36 -13.29
N ASP A 599 -15.62 -9.12 -13.22
CA ASP A 599 -14.44 -8.67 -13.96
C ASP A 599 -13.68 -7.60 -13.18
N TYR A 600 -12.37 -7.55 -13.40
CA TYR A 600 -11.47 -6.52 -12.88
C TYR A 600 -10.82 -5.82 -14.07
N SER A 601 -10.89 -4.49 -14.08
CA SER A 601 -10.29 -3.67 -15.13
C SER A 601 -9.45 -2.55 -14.53
N GLN A 602 -8.66 -1.88 -15.37
CA GLN A 602 -7.84 -0.73 -14.99
C GLN A 602 -6.92 -0.98 -13.78
N PHE A 603 -6.19 -2.10 -13.76
CA PHE A 603 -5.15 -2.35 -12.75
C PHE A 603 -3.93 -1.43 -13.00
N VAL A 604 -3.96 -0.22 -12.45
CA VAL A 604 -3.01 0.88 -12.79
C VAL A 604 -2.53 1.62 -11.56
N PHE A 605 -1.36 2.27 -11.64
CA PHE A 605 -1.01 3.29 -10.63
C PHE A 605 -1.80 4.56 -10.92
N ASN A 606 -2.55 5.05 -9.92
CA ASN A 606 -3.23 6.34 -10.02
C ASN A 606 -2.24 7.50 -9.84
N SER A 607 -2.73 8.74 -10.00
CA SER A 607 -1.90 9.96 -9.86
C SER A 607 -1.31 10.15 -8.46
N GLU A 608 -1.85 9.50 -7.44
CA GLU A 608 -1.33 9.52 -6.07
C GLU A 608 -0.32 8.38 -5.82
N GLY A 609 -0.19 7.45 -6.76
CA GLY A 609 0.66 6.26 -6.67
C GLY A 609 -0.01 5.05 -6.02
N ALA A 610 -1.29 5.11 -5.64
CA ALA A 610 -2.02 3.90 -5.22
C ALA A 610 -2.30 3.01 -6.44
N VAL A 611 -2.33 1.71 -6.22
CA VAL A 611 -2.87 0.77 -7.21
C VAL A 611 -4.38 0.95 -7.22
N GLN A 612 -4.92 1.30 -8.37
CA GLN A 612 -6.34 1.38 -8.64
C GLN A 612 -6.77 0.12 -9.38
N VAL A 613 -7.93 -0.42 -9.04
CA VAL A 613 -8.59 -1.52 -9.75
C VAL A 613 -10.08 -1.21 -9.84
N ASP A 614 -10.62 -1.10 -11.04
CA ASP A 614 -12.06 -1.03 -11.26
C ASP A 614 -12.65 -2.43 -11.19
N VAL A 615 -13.75 -2.58 -10.45
CA VAL A 615 -14.42 -3.86 -10.20
C VAL A 615 -15.84 -3.79 -10.75
N SER A 616 -16.16 -4.77 -11.59
CA SER A 616 -17.49 -4.98 -12.15
C SER A 616 -18.15 -6.18 -11.48
N PHE A 617 -19.43 -6.07 -11.14
CA PHE A 617 -20.22 -7.15 -10.57
C PHE A 617 -21.16 -7.74 -11.62
N PRO A 618 -21.55 -9.02 -11.52
CA PRO A 618 -22.56 -9.60 -12.39
C PRO A 618 -23.91 -8.91 -12.16
N GLY A 619 -24.59 -8.49 -13.23
CA GLY A 619 -25.88 -7.79 -13.19
C GLY A 619 -25.76 -6.38 -13.75
#